data_AF-J9GE27-F1
#
_entry.id   AF-J9GE27-F1
#
_cell.length_a   1.000
_cell.length_b   1.000
_cell.length_c   1.000
_cell.angle_alpha   90.00
_cell.angle_beta   90.00
_cell.angle_gamma   90.00
#
_symmetry.space_group_name_H-M   'P 1'
#
loop_
_entity.id
_entity.type
_entity.pdbx_description
1 polymer ?
#
loop_
_entity_poly.entity_id
_entity_poly.type
_entity_poly.pdbx_seq_one_letter_code
_entity_poly.pdbx_strand_id
1 'polypeptide(L)'
;MKLAQFVFLDRRGNTRPILLLDDIFDKLDANRVEQIIKLVSGNGFGQIFITDTNRKHLDEILLAIGNDHSLFRVEHGNVKVMEE
;
A
#
# COMPACT_ATOMS: atom_id res chain seq x y z
N MET A 1 2.71 -8.00 -12.76
CA MET A 1 2.46 -7.04 -13.87
C MET A 1 1.90 -5.68 -13.43
N LYS A 2 1.29 -5.52 -12.23
CA LYS A 2 0.69 -4.22 -11.80
C LYS A 2 1.69 -3.07 -11.63
N LEU A 3 2.84 -3.32 -11.00
CA LEU A 3 3.89 -2.29 -10.86
C LEU A 3 4.44 -1.81 -12.21
N ALA A 4 4.62 -2.73 -13.16
CA ALA A 4 5.04 -2.37 -14.52
C ALA A 4 3.99 -1.51 -15.25
N GLN A 5 2.70 -1.77 -15.03
CA GLN A 5 1.62 -0.93 -15.55
C GLN A 5 1.65 0.47 -14.93
N PHE A 6 1.85 0.58 -13.62
CA PHE A 6 2.05 1.88 -12.96
C PHE A 6 3.19 2.67 -13.63
N VAL A 7 4.37 2.05 -13.76
CA VAL A 7 5.55 2.71 -14.35
C VAL A 7 5.30 3.11 -15.80
N PHE A 8 4.60 2.27 -16.56
CA PHE A 8 4.25 2.60 -17.94
C PHE A 8 3.31 3.82 -18.02
N LEU A 9 2.29 3.88 -17.16
CA LEU A 9 1.33 4.97 -17.11
C LEU A 9 1.98 6.27 -16.63
N ASP A 10 2.79 6.20 -15.56
CA ASP A 10 3.51 7.34 -14.99
C ASP A 10 4.45 8.00 -16.02
N ARG A 11 5.10 7.20 -16.87
CA ARG A 11 5.98 7.70 -17.94
C ARG A 11 5.26 8.30 -19.15
N ARG A 12 3.97 7.99 -19.35
CA ARG A 12 3.22 8.36 -20.56
C ARG A 12 2.12 9.37 -20.31
N GLY A 13 1.61 9.46 -19.08
CA GLY A 13 0.54 10.35 -18.70
C GLY A 13 1.03 11.69 -18.16
N ASN A 14 0.12 12.66 -18.10
CA ASN A 14 0.34 13.95 -17.43
C ASN A 14 -0.05 13.92 -15.94
N THR A 15 -0.56 12.79 -15.46
CA THR A 15 -1.06 12.61 -14.10
C THR A 15 -0.44 11.37 -13.50
N ARG A 16 0.17 11.52 -12.32
CA ARG A 16 0.76 10.41 -11.58
C ARG A 16 -0.36 9.49 -11.05
N PRO A 17 -0.34 8.19 -11.41
CA PRO A 17 -1.39 7.27 -10.94
C PRO A 17 -1.29 7.01 -9.43
N ILE A 18 -2.39 6.53 -8.85
CA ILE A 18 -2.44 5.99 -7.49
C ILE A 18 -2.24 4.48 -7.56
N LEU A 19 -1.40 3.93 -6.68
CA LEU A 19 -1.21 2.49 -6.57
C LEU A 19 -2.14 1.91 -5.49
N LEU A 20 -3.07 1.05 -5.89
CA LEU A 20 -3.93 0.29 -4.98
C LEU A 20 -3.38 -1.14 -4.81
N LEU A 21 -3.11 -1.53 -3.58
CA LEU A 21 -2.74 -2.88 -3.17
C LEU A 21 -3.89 -3.45 -2.34
N ASP A 22 -4.80 -4.14 -3.03
CA ASP A 22 -5.98 -4.78 -2.44
C ASP A 22 -5.62 -6.14 -1.85
N ASP A 23 -6.09 -6.40 -0.62
CA ASP A 23 -5.87 -7.61 0.19
C ASP A 23 -4.45 -8.22 0.03
N ILE A 24 -3.44 -7.43 0.42
CA ILE A 24 -2.05 -7.67 0.02
C ILE A 24 -1.49 -9.03 0.52
N PHE A 25 -2.00 -9.58 1.63
CA PHE A 25 -1.53 -10.86 2.18
C PHE A 25 -2.33 -12.10 1.73
N ASP A 26 -3.52 -11.97 1.13
CA ASP A 26 -4.30 -13.14 0.70
C ASP A 26 -3.58 -13.97 -0.38
N LYS A 27 -2.74 -13.32 -1.19
CA LYS A 27 -2.08 -13.94 -2.37
C LYS A 27 -0.56 -13.96 -2.30
N LEU A 28 0.02 -13.44 -1.22
CA LEU A 28 1.45 -13.22 -1.11
C LEU A 28 1.96 -13.65 0.26
N ASP A 29 3.07 -14.37 0.26
CA ASP A 29 3.80 -14.64 1.49
C ASP A 29 4.44 -13.36 2.06
N ALA A 30 4.76 -13.38 3.35
CA ALA A 30 5.32 -12.23 4.07
C ALA A 30 6.60 -11.67 3.42
N ASN A 31 7.46 -12.52 2.86
CA ASN A 31 8.68 -12.07 2.18
C ASN A 31 8.35 -11.28 0.91
N ARG A 32 7.40 -11.76 0.11
CA ARG A 32 6.94 -11.03 -1.09
C ARG A 32 6.32 -9.69 -0.73
N VAL A 33 5.51 -9.65 0.32
CA VAL A 33 4.91 -8.38 0.77
C VAL A 33 6.01 -7.41 1.21
N GLU A 34 6.98 -7.86 2.02
CA GLU A 34 8.11 -7.03 2.43
C GLU A 34 8.88 -6.45 1.23
N GLN A 35 9.13 -7.25 0.18
CA GLN A 35 9.80 -6.76 -1.04
C GLN A 35 8.96 -5.73 -1.79
N ILE A 36 7.63 -5.92 -1.85
CA ILE A 36 6.71 -4.94 -2.46
C ILE A 36 6.76 -3.65 -1.67
N ILE A 37 6.70 -3.71 -0.34
CA ILE A 37 6.79 -2.54 0.53
C ILE A 37 8.10 -1.80 0.28
N LYS A 38 9.26 -2.48 0.34
CA LYS A 38 10.57 -1.87 0.03
C LYS A 38 10.60 -1.19 -1.34
N LEU A 39 9.97 -1.79 -2.35
CA LEU A 39 9.87 -1.24 -3.70
C LEU A 39 9.03 0.03 -3.76
N VAL A 40 7.91 0.09 -3.02
CA VAL A 40 6.96 1.20 -3.07
C VAL A 40 7.27 2.31 -2.06
N SER A 41 8.03 2.04 -1.00
CA SER A 41 8.47 3.05 -0.01
C SER A 41 9.45 4.09 -0.55
N GLY A 42 10.00 3.90 -1.76
CA GLY A 42 10.82 4.92 -2.40
C GLY A 42 9.99 6.00 -3.11
N ASN A 43 10.61 7.14 -3.43
CA ASN A 43 9.96 8.27 -4.14
C ASN A 43 9.47 7.95 -5.57
N GLY A 44 9.65 6.71 -6.03
CA GLY A 44 9.25 6.23 -7.36
C GLY A 44 7.75 5.96 -7.49
N PHE A 45 7.05 5.71 -6.38
CA PHE A 45 5.60 5.58 -6.36
C PHE A 45 5.00 6.81 -5.67
N GLY A 46 3.89 7.32 -6.22
CA GLY A 46 3.22 8.51 -5.72
C GLY A 46 2.40 8.17 -4.49
N GLN A 47 1.10 8.47 -4.53
CA GLN A 47 0.19 8.01 -3.49
C GLN A 47 -0.06 6.50 -3.61
N ILE A 48 0.00 5.81 -2.47
CA ILE A 48 -0.24 4.37 -2.34
C ILE A 48 -1.40 4.16 -1.38
N PHE A 49 -2.31 3.26 -1.73
CA PHE A 49 -3.40 2.81 -0.88
C PHE A 49 -3.26 1.31 -0.67
N ILE A 50 -3.22 0.88 0.59
CA ILE A 50 -3.08 -0.52 0.99
C ILE A 50 -4.31 -0.89 1.81
N THR A 51 -4.90 -2.03 1.48
CA THR A 51 -5.98 -2.62 2.29
C THR A 51 -5.58 -4.03 2.69
N ASP A 52 -5.95 -4.41 3.90
CA ASP A 52 -5.75 -5.77 4.38
C ASP A 52 -6.78 -6.09 5.46
N THR A 53 -7.08 -7.38 5.63
CA THR A 53 -7.99 -7.86 6.68
C THR A 53 -7.26 -8.30 7.96
N ASN A 54 -5.93 -8.45 7.92
CA ASN A 54 -5.09 -8.87 9.02
C ASN A 54 -4.29 -7.70 9.62
N ARG A 55 -4.74 -7.24 10.78
CA ARG A 55 -4.13 -6.12 11.49
C ARG A 55 -2.65 -6.30 11.81
N LYS A 56 -2.24 -7.51 12.21
CA LYS A 56 -0.86 -7.77 12.64
C LYS A 56 0.13 -7.53 11.50
N HIS A 57 -0.24 -7.97 10.31
CA HIS A 57 0.60 -7.79 9.13
C HIS A 57 0.66 -6.33 8.67
N LEU A 58 -0.45 -5.61 8.80
CA LEU A 58 -0.44 -4.17 8.51
C LEU A 58 0.50 -3.43 9.46
N ASP A 59 0.49 -3.74 10.76
CA ASP A 59 1.41 -3.11 11.72
C ASP A 59 2.89 -3.40 11.37
N GLU A 60 3.22 -4.62 10.93
CA GLU A 60 4.56 -4.98 10.44
C GLU A 60 4.99 -4.15 9.21
N ILE A 61 4.04 -3.90 8.28
CA ILE A 61 4.27 -3.04 7.12
C ILE A 61 4.50 -1.58 7.55
N LEU A 62 3.65 -1.04 8.43
CA LEU A 62 3.70 0.36 8.84
C LEU A 62 5.04 0.69 9.52
N LEU A 63 5.56 -0.22 10.34
CA LEU A 63 6.89 -0.11 10.93
C LEU A 63 8.01 0.02 9.89
N ALA A 64 7.84 -0.59 8.70
CA ALA A 64 8.83 -0.55 7.63
C ALA A 64 8.70 0.68 6.71
N ILE A 65 7.52 1.29 6.59
CA ILE A 65 7.24 2.44 5.73
C ILE A 65 7.57 3.78 6.42
N GLY A 66 7.57 3.81 7.76
CA GLY A 66 7.80 5.03 8.55
C GLY A 66 6.51 5.83 8.79
N ASN A 67 6.67 7.06 9.29
CA ASN A 67 5.58 7.78 9.97
C ASN A 67 4.65 8.63 9.06
N ASP A 68 4.86 8.69 7.75
CA ASP A 68 4.00 9.49 6.86
C ASP A 68 2.90 8.62 6.24
N HIS A 69 1.96 8.18 7.08
CA HIS A 69 0.79 7.43 6.64
C HIS A 69 -0.46 7.85 7.41
N SER A 70 -1.63 7.58 6.83
CA SER A 70 -2.91 7.70 7.53
C SER A 70 -3.55 6.34 7.57
N LEU A 71 -3.95 5.90 8.76
CA LEU A 71 -4.53 4.59 8.97
C LEU A 71 -6.03 4.71 9.18
N PHE A 72 -6.78 3.87 8.46
CA PHE A 72 -8.23 3.84 8.51
C PHE A 72 -8.71 2.43 8.83
N ARG A 73 -9.66 2.32 9.75
CA ARG A 73 -10.37 1.08 10.05
C ARG A 73 -11.75 1.13 9.41
N VAL A 74 -12.08 0.08 8.66
CA VAL A 74 -13.38 -0.08 8.02
C VAL A 74 -14.10 -1.26 8.65
N GLU A 75 -15.24 -1.02 9.29
CA GLU A 75 -16.06 -2.05 9.94
C GLU A 75 -17.54 -1.79 9.65
N HIS A 76 -18.25 -2.80 9.13
CA HIS A 76 -19.69 -2.70 8.79
C HIS A 76 -20.05 -1.49 7.91
N GLY A 77 -19.19 -1.14 6.95
CA GLY A 77 -19.38 0.01 6.05
C GLY A 77 -19.08 1.38 6.68
N ASN A 78 -18.62 1.42 7.93
CA ASN A 78 -18.20 2.65 8.60
C ASN A 78 -16.68 2.78 8.57
N VAL A 79 -16.18 3.99 8.31
CA VAL A 79 -14.75 4.31 8.29
C VAL A 79 -14.40 5.14 9.52
N LYS A 80 -13.34 4.75 10.23
CA LYS A 80 -12.75 5.50 11.34
C LYS A 80 -11.28 5.74 11.09
N VAL A 81 -10.83 6.97 11.27
CA VAL A 81 -9.40 7.30 11.33
C VAL A 81 -8.83 6.67 12.59
N MET A 82 -7.68 6.03 12.47
CA MET A 82 -6.90 5.55 13.59
C MET A 82 -5.79 6.55 13.85
N GLU A 83 -5.90 7.28 14.95
CA GLU A 83 -4.82 8.10 15.49
C GLU A 83 -3.79 7.17 16.17
N GLU A 84 -2.50 7.52 16.09
CA GLU A 84 -1.40 6.78 16.73
C GLU A 84 -1.53 6.71 18.26
#